data_AF-A0A0A6P9F0-F1
#
_entry.id   AF-A0A0A6P9F0-F1
#
_cell.length_a   1.000
_cell.length_b   1.000
_cell.length_c   1.000
_cell.angle_alpha   90.00
_cell.angle_beta   90.00
_cell.angle_gamma   90.00
#
_symmetry.space_group_name_H-M   'P 1'
#
loop_
_entity.id
_entity.type
_entity.pdbx_description
1 polymer ?
#
loop_
_entity_poly.entity_id
_entity_poly.type
_entity_poly.pdbx_seq_one_letter_code
_entity_poly.pdbx_strand_id
1 'polypeptide(L)'
;MNMNTIDKYQIQVNPFKETEVKEVLDFADIPLLYVEVDSTGKLYLNYLDQFINDNLEQRFVIQISEKRLKYLKKGKMSVGETFCHPETPFIFFTHVNQLDGCIKEIYLLPNEVFQTLNTVSTDYFLSIEEESAYFPEFNVVKADKLLFDVEKFIEEQKRFFEAADLLVAQEMVHIIKGMLQKQICRQ
;
A
#
# COMPACT_ATOMS: atom_id res chain seq x y z
N MET A 1 -22.81 -15.83 2.26
CA MET A 1 -21.64 -16.68 2.56
C MET A 1 -21.83 -17.28 3.94
N ASN A 2 -21.68 -18.60 4.13
CA ASN A 2 -21.89 -19.21 5.45
C ASN A 2 -20.55 -19.15 6.22
N MET A 3 -20.34 -18.09 7.02
CA MET A 3 -19.06 -17.82 7.73
C MET A 3 -18.59 -19.00 8.58
N ASN A 4 -19.52 -19.81 9.09
CA ASN A 4 -19.27 -21.07 9.82
C ASN A 4 -18.28 -22.05 9.16
N THR A 5 -18.02 -21.92 7.86
CA THR A 5 -17.15 -22.85 7.11
C THR A 5 -15.66 -22.45 7.14
N ILE A 6 -15.36 -21.16 7.35
CA ILE A 6 -13.98 -20.65 7.30
C ILE A 6 -13.37 -20.35 8.67
N ASP A 7 -14.17 -20.29 9.73
CA ASP A 7 -13.72 -19.95 11.09
C ASP A 7 -12.58 -20.84 11.60
N LYS A 8 -12.56 -22.12 11.20
CA LYS A 8 -11.47 -23.06 11.55
C LYS A 8 -10.10 -22.69 10.97
N TYR A 9 -10.06 -21.78 9.99
CA TYR A 9 -8.84 -21.27 9.37
C TYR A 9 -8.40 -19.92 9.96
N GLN A 10 -9.13 -19.37 10.92
CA GLN A 10 -8.77 -18.12 11.56
C GLN A 10 -7.46 -18.28 12.32
N ILE A 11 -6.55 -17.32 12.16
CA ILE A 11 -5.28 -17.25 12.88
C ILE A 11 -5.25 -16.01 13.78
N GLN A 12 -4.61 -16.16 14.94
CA GLN A 12 -4.51 -15.09 15.96
C GLN A 12 -3.25 -14.23 15.80
N VAL A 13 -2.40 -14.56 14.83
CA VAL A 13 -1.13 -13.86 14.58
C VAL A 13 -1.28 -13.06 13.29
N ASN A 14 -0.91 -11.78 13.33
CA ASN A 14 -0.83 -10.94 12.15
C ASN A 14 0.58 -11.04 11.51
N PRO A 15 0.74 -11.76 10.39
CA PRO A 15 2.03 -11.87 9.70
C PRO A 15 2.44 -10.57 8.99
N PHE A 16 1.50 -9.62 8.84
CA PHE A 16 1.68 -8.34 8.14
C PHE A 16 1.99 -7.19 9.11
N LYS A 17 2.34 -7.48 10.37
CA LYS A 17 2.61 -6.43 11.37
C LYS A 17 3.86 -5.60 11.03
N GLU A 18 4.82 -6.22 10.36
CA GLU A 18 6.10 -5.61 9.97
C GLU A 18 6.24 -5.49 8.45
N THR A 19 5.12 -5.43 7.73
CA THR A 19 5.13 -5.16 6.29
C THR A 19 5.00 -3.67 6.00
N GLU A 20 5.55 -3.26 4.87
CA GLU A 20 5.39 -1.91 4.32
C GLU A 20 4.86 -1.99 2.89
N VAL A 21 4.02 -1.02 2.51
CA VAL A 21 3.55 -0.90 1.12
C VAL A 21 4.73 -0.48 0.26
N LYS A 22 5.17 -1.38 -0.61
CA LYS A 22 6.25 -1.15 -1.56
C LYS A 22 5.77 -0.35 -2.77
N GLU A 23 4.59 -0.68 -3.28
CA GLU A 23 4.06 -0.11 -4.52
C GLU A 23 2.55 -0.33 -4.63
N VAL A 24 1.83 0.67 -5.12
CA VAL A 24 0.42 0.54 -5.49
C VAL A 24 0.32 0.34 -7.00
N LEU A 25 -0.45 -0.67 -7.41
CA LEU A 25 -0.55 -1.08 -8.82
C LEU A 25 -1.83 -0.59 -9.50
N ASP A 26 -2.89 -0.33 -8.72
CA ASP A 26 -4.17 0.18 -9.22
C ASP A 26 -4.85 1.06 -8.15
N PHE A 27 -5.43 2.18 -8.60
CA PHE A 27 -6.02 3.26 -7.80
C PHE A 27 -7.51 3.50 -8.12
N ALA A 28 -8.30 2.49 -8.47
CA ALA A 28 -9.75 2.65 -8.61
C ALA A 28 -10.40 3.10 -7.27
N ASP A 29 -10.51 4.42 -7.05
CA ASP A 29 -10.97 5.17 -5.86
C ASP A 29 -10.20 4.93 -4.54
N ILE A 30 -9.92 3.67 -4.18
CA ILE A 30 -9.05 3.22 -3.08
C ILE A 30 -8.07 2.19 -3.68
N PRO A 31 -6.85 2.01 -3.16
CA PRO A 31 -5.93 1.00 -3.69
C PRO A 31 -6.57 -0.39 -3.77
N LEU A 32 -6.95 -0.75 -5.00
CA LEU A 32 -7.58 -2.01 -5.35
C LEU A 32 -6.54 -3.12 -5.29
N LEU A 33 -5.31 -2.79 -5.71
CA LEU A 33 -4.20 -3.72 -5.78
C LEU A 33 -2.90 -3.04 -5.39
N TYR A 34 -2.19 -3.61 -4.43
CA TYR A 34 -0.86 -3.14 -4.03
C TYR A 34 0.05 -4.29 -3.62
N VAL A 35 1.34 -3.99 -3.52
CA VAL A 35 2.38 -4.92 -3.10
C VAL A 35 2.96 -4.46 -1.78
N GLU A 36 2.98 -5.35 -0.81
CA GLU A 36 3.72 -5.19 0.44
C GLU A 36 5.03 -5.97 0.42
N VAL A 37 5.98 -5.54 1.23
CA VAL A 37 7.23 -6.27 1.50
C VAL A 37 7.41 -6.45 2.99
N ASP A 38 7.81 -7.65 3.42
CA ASP A 38 8.19 -7.90 4.83
C ASP A 38 9.67 -7.59 5.10
N SER A 39 10.06 -7.63 6.37
CA SER A 39 11.44 -7.42 6.81
C SER A 39 12.46 -8.41 6.23
N THR A 40 12.01 -9.51 5.63
CA THR A 40 12.86 -10.50 4.94
C THR A 40 12.92 -10.31 3.43
N GLY A 41 12.21 -9.31 2.89
CA GLY A 41 12.13 -9.01 1.46
C GLY A 41 11.10 -9.83 0.69
N LYS A 42 10.24 -10.62 1.34
CA LYS A 42 9.17 -11.34 0.64
C LYS A 42 8.08 -10.37 0.24
N LEU A 43 7.55 -10.55 -0.97
CA LEU A 43 6.49 -9.71 -1.51
C LEU A 43 5.13 -10.37 -1.36
N TYR A 44 4.14 -9.55 -1.05
CA TYR A 44 2.76 -9.96 -0.88
C TYR A 44 1.87 -9.10 -1.76
N LEU A 45 1.10 -9.72 -2.65
CA LEU A 45 0.10 -9.05 -3.47
C LEU A 45 -1.20 -8.98 -2.68
N ASN A 46 -1.66 -7.77 -2.41
CA ASN A 46 -2.87 -7.46 -1.66
C ASN A 46 -3.95 -6.97 -2.64
N TYR A 47 -5.09 -7.65 -2.67
CA TYR A 47 -6.24 -7.31 -3.50
C TYR A 47 -7.46 -7.00 -2.63
N LEU A 48 -8.08 -5.85 -2.86
CA LEU A 48 -9.38 -5.49 -2.30
C LEU A 48 -10.48 -6.23 -3.07
N ASP A 49 -11.15 -7.16 -2.40
CA ASP A 49 -12.21 -7.96 -2.99
C ASP A 49 -13.56 -7.24 -2.92
N GLN A 50 -13.95 -6.81 -1.72
CA GLN A 50 -15.19 -6.09 -1.50
C GLN A 50 -15.19 -5.32 -0.17
N PHE A 51 -16.18 -4.45 0.00
CA PHE A 51 -16.53 -3.87 1.29
C PHE A 51 -17.60 -4.73 1.96
N ILE A 52 -17.34 -5.17 3.19
CA ILE A 52 -18.34 -5.90 4.01
C ILE A 52 -19.35 -4.91 4.59
N ASN A 53 -18.87 -3.71 4.94
CA ASN A 53 -19.65 -2.55 5.36
C ASN A 53 -18.81 -1.28 5.18
N ASP A 54 -19.37 -0.12 5.54
CA ASP A 54 -18.78 1.22 5.34
C ASP A 54 -17.35 1.40 5.88
N ASN A 55 -16.88 0.56 6.80
CA ASN A 55 -15.55 0.71 7.40
C ASN A 55 -14.73 -0.59 7.42
N LEU A 56 -15.18 -1.64 6.71
CA LEU A 56 -14.55 -2.96 6.76
C LEU A 56 -14.33 -3.50 5.34
N GLU A 57 -13.06 -3.58 4.98
CA GLU A 57 -12.58 -4.12 3.73
C GLU A 57 -12.32 -5.62 3.85
N GLN A 58 -12.70 -6.37 2.83
CA GLN A 58 -12.32 -7.76 2.63
C GLN A 58 -11.20 -7.82 1.61
N ARG A 59 -10.06 -8.39 1.99
CA ARG A 59 -8.90 -8.49 1.11
C ARG A 59 -8.40 -9.93 0.98
N PHE A 60 -7.87 -10.24 -0.20
CA PHE A 60 -7.09 -11.45 -0.44
C PHE A 60 -5.61 -11.09 -0.53
N VAL A 61 -4.76 -11.89 0.11
CA VAL A 61 -3.31 -11.70 0.08
C VAL A 61 -2.61 -12.99 -0.28
N ILE A 62 -1.71 -12.91 -1.27
CA ILE A 62 -0.86 -14.04 -1.67
C ILE A 62 0.60 -13.62 -1.66
N GLN A 63 1.49 -14.55 -1.38
CA GLN A 63 2.90 -14.35 -1.64
C GLN A 63 3.13 -14.33 -3.16
N ILE A 64 3.98 -13.42 -3.64
CA ILE A 64 4.33 -13.29 -5.05
C ILE A 64 5.84 -13.08 -5.23
N SER A 65 6.42 -13.73 -6.24
CA SER A 65 7.82 -13.54 -6.61
C SER A 65 7.98 -12.30 -7.47
N GLU A 66 9.18 -11.70 -7.47
CA GLU A 66 9.51 -10.58 -8.35
C GLU A 66 9.26 -10.90 -9.83
N LYS A 67 9.55 -12.15 -10.23
CA LYS A 67 9.34 -12.62 -11.61
C LYS A 67 7.86 -12.58 -11.97
N ARG A 68 6.99 -13.09 -11.09
CA ARG A 68 5.55 -13.15 -11.34
C ARG A 68 4.91 -11.77 -11.26
N LEU A 69 5.34 -10.94 -10.31
CA LEU A 69 4.96 -9.54 -10.23
C LEU A 69 5.31 -8.78 -11.52
N LYS A 70 6.50 -9.02 -12.09
CA LYS A 70 6.90 -8.43 -13.38
C LYS A 70 6.01 -8.88 -14.55
N TYR A 71 5.51 -10.11 -14.53
CA TYR A 71 4.58 -10.59 -15.57
C TYR A 71 3.20 -9.96 -15.43
N LEU A 72 2.70 -9.87 -14.19
CA LEU A 72 1.45 -9.20 -13.86
C LEU A 72 1.47 -7.74 -14.34
N LYS A 73 2.51 -6.99 -14.00
CA LYS A 73 2.68 -5.59 -14.41
C LYS A 73 2.77 -5.39 -15.93
N LYS A 74 3.26 -6.38 -16.66
CA LYS A 74 3.38 -6.33 -18.12
C LYS A 74 2.10 -6.79 -18.85
N GLY A 75 1.00 -7.00 -18.11
CA GLY A 75 -0.23 -7.54 -18.66
C GLY A 75 -0.09 -8.95 -19.23
N LYS A 76 0.97 -9.70 -18.87
CA LYS A 76 1.21 -11.06 -19.37
C LYS A 76 0.44 -12.13 -18.61
N MET A 77 -0.15 -11.75 -17.49
CA MET A 77 -0.92 -12.58 -16.57
C MET A 77 -1.97 -11.67 -15.96
N SER A 78 -3.19 -12.18 -15.75
CA SER A 78 -4.22 -11.43 -15.05
C SER A 78 -4.06 -11.51 -13.53
N VAL A 79 -4.67 -10.56 -12.82
CA VAL A 79 -4.74 -10.60 -11.36
C VAL A 79 -5.48 -11.87 -10.92
N GLY A 80 -6.62 -12.18 -11.55
CA GLY A 80 -7.36 -13.43 -11.27
C GLY A 80 -6.53 -14.69 -11.48
N GLU A 81 -5.77 -14.81 -12.57
CA GLU A 81 -4.86 -15.94 -12.80
C GLU A 81 -3.81 -16.08 -11.67
N THR A 82 -3.35 -14.94 -11.14
CA THR A 82 -2.39 -14.92 -10.03
C THR A 82 -2.99 -15.52 -8.76
N PHE A 83 -4.25 -15.23 -8.46
CA PHE A 83 -4.98 -15.79 -7.31
C PHE A 83 -5.51 -17.22 -7.55
N CYS A 84 -5.81 -17.61 -8.80
CA CYS A 84 -6.20 -18.99 -9.14
C CYS A 84 -5.04 -19.99 -8.99
N HIS A 85 -3.82 -19.54 -9.21
CA HIS A 85 -2.62 -20.38 -9.21
C HIS A 85 -1.52 -19.82 -8.32
N PRO A 86 -1.73 -19.61 -7.01
CA PRO A 86 -0.76 -18.95 -6.14
C PRO A 86 0.56 -19.72 -6.07
N GLU A 87 1.67 -19.02 -5.82
CA GLU A 87 3.00 -19.67 -5.68
C GLU A 87 3.12 -20.48 -4.38
N THR A 88 2.27 -20.17 -3.39
CA THR A 88 2.13 -20.89 -2.13
C THR A 88 0.77 -21.57 -2.05
N PRO A 89 0.64 -22.72 -1.37
CA PRO A 89 -0.63 -23.44 -1.25
C PRO A 89 -1.65 -22.72 -0.34
N PHE A 90 -1.27 -21.59 0.25
CA PHE A 90 -2.11 -20.83 1.16
C PHE A 90 -2.32 -19.40 0.67
N ILE A 91 -3.52 -18.90 0.92
CA ILE A 91 -3.97 -17.54 0.64
C ILE A 91 -4.44 -16.95 1.96
N PHE A 92 -4.07 -15.72 2.25
CA PHE A 92 -4.64 -15.00 3.39
C PHE A 92 -5.93 -14.31 2.95
N PHE A 93 -6.92 -14.42 3.81
CA PHE A 93 -8.16 -13.68 3.72
C PHE A 93 -8.22 -12.77 4.94
N THR A 94 -8.35 -11.46 4.73
CA THR A 94 -8.26 -10.48 5.81
C THR A 94 -9.46 -9.55 5.82
N HIS A 95 -9.87 -9.16 7.03
CA HIS A 95 -10.79 -8.05 7.24
C HIS A 95 -10.02 -6.87 7.79
N VAL A 96 -9.99 -5.76 7.06
CA VAL A 96 -9.19 -4.58 7.37
C VAL A 96 -10.12 -3.42 7.66
N ASN A 97 -9.89 -2.71 8.75
CA ASN A 97 -10.62 -1.50 9.03
C ASN A 97 -10.05 -0.35 8.19
N GLN A 98 -10.92 0.28 7.41
CA GLN A 98 -10.53 1.31 6.45
C GLN A 98 -9.99 2.59 7.10
N LEU A 99 -10.44 2.91 8.31
CA LEU A 99 -10.09 4.16 9.00
C LEU A 99 -8.68 4.13 9.60
N ASP A 100 -8.29 2.98 10.16
CA ASP A 100 -7.02 2.81 10.89
C ASP A 100 -6.04 1.87 10.17
N GLY A 101 -6.45 1.25 9.05
CA GLY A 101 -5.68 0.25 8.32
C GLY A 101 -5.43 -1.04 9.10
N CYS A 102 -6.06 -1.20 10.28
CA CYS A 102 -5.77 -2.32 11.16
C CYS A 102 -6.54 -3.56 10.71
N ILE A 103 -5.81 -4.65 10.55
CA ILE A 103 -6.39 -5.95 10.28
C ILE A 103 -7.11 -6.46 11.54
N LYS A 104 -8.43 -6.65 11.43
CA LYS A 104 -9.30 -7.13 12.53
C LYS A 104 -9.38 -8.65 12.57
N GLU A 105 -9.39 -9.29 11.40
CA GLU A 105 -9.47 -10.75 11.29
C GLU A 105 -8.56 -11.25 10.16
N ILE A 106 -7.95 -12.42 10.37
CA ILE A 106 -7.05 -13.07 9.41
C ILE A 106 -7.37 -14.55 9.37
N TYR A 107 -7.49 -15.07 8.17
CA TYR A 107 -7.73 -16.47 7.90
C TYR A 107 -6.67 -16.96 6.92
N LEU A 108 -6.11 -18.14 7.19
CA LEU A 108 -5.13 -18.78 6.31
C LEU A 108 -5.82 -19.94 5.58
N LEU A 109 -6.26 -19.67 4.35
CA LEU A 109 -7.06 -20.60 3.57
C LEU A 109 -6.15 -21.48 2.71
N PRO A 110 -6.33 -22.82 2.74
CA PRO A 110 -5.81 -23.69 1.70
C PRO A 110 -6.38 -23.27 0.33
N ASN A 111 -5.58 -23.40 -0.72
CA ASN A 111 -5.98 -23.01 -2.07
C ASN A 111 -7.31 -23.63 -2.50
N GLU A 112 -7.55 -24.91 -2.20
CA GLU A 112 -8.78 -25.61 -2.57
C GLU A 112 -10.03 -24.98 -1.93
N VAL A 113 -9.88 -24.45 -0.70
CA VAL A 113 -10.95 -23.74 0.00
C VAL A 113 -11.12 -22.37 -0.61
N PHE A 114 -10.02 -21.64 -0.82
CA PHE A 114 -10.04 -20.31 -1.43
C PHE A 114 -10.71 -20.32 -2.81
N GLN A 115 -10.44 -21.31 -3.67
CA GLN A 115 -11.06 -21.38 -5.00
C GLN A 115 -12.60 -21.45 -4.97
N THR A 116 -13.21 -21.89 -3.85
CA THR A 116 -14.68 -21.86 -3.70
C THR A 116 -15.22 -20.47 -3.33
N LEU A 117 -14.35 -19.55 -2.94
CA LEU A 117 -14.66 -18.19 -2.46
C LEU A 117 -14.08 -17.10 -3.36
N ASN A 118 -13.14 -17.46 -4.24
CA ASN A 118 -12.40 -16.53 -5.09
C ASN A 118 -13.35 -15.79 -6.03
N THR A 119 -13.49 -14.47 -5.85
CA THR A 119 -14.28 -13.60 -6.73
C THR A 119 -13.44 -12.73 -7.66
N VAL A 120 -12.10 -12.88 -7.60
CA VAL A 120 -11.17 -12.10 -8.42
C VAL A 120 -11.40 -12.41 -9.90
N SER A 121 -11.73 -11.38 -10.68
CA SER A 121 -11.97 -11.54 -12.12
C SER A 121 -10.73 -12.06 -12.84
N THR A 122 -10.90 -13.11 -13.64
CA THR A 122 -9.84 -13.65 -14.51
C THR A 122 -9.48 -12.73 -15.66
N ASP A 123 -10.33 -11.75 -15.96
CA ASP A 123 -10.14 -10.78 -17.04
C ASP A 123 -9.58 -9.44 -16.53
N TYR A 124 -9.21 -9.37 -15.24
CA TYR A 124 -8.59 -8.19 -14.67
C TYR A 124 -7.09 -8.14 -14.98
N PHE A 125 -6.72 -7.41 -16.03
CA PHE A 125 -5.33 -7.13 -16.39
C PHE A 125 -4.94 -5.73 -15.93
N LEU A 126 -3.70 -5.59 -15.45
CA LEU A 126 -3.14 -4.28 -15.18
C LEU A 126 -2.82 -3.57 -16.48
N SER A 127 -3.45 -2.42 -16.69
CA SER A 127 -3.07 -1.44 -17.70
C SER A 127 -2.07 -0.45 -17.10
N ILE A 128 -0.92 -0.97 -16.65
CA ILE A 128 0.22 -0.08 -16.40
C ILE A 128 0.70 0.30 -17.80
N GLU A 129 0.23 1.45 -18.29
CA GLU A 129 0.87 2.10 -19.43
C GLU A 129 2.37 2.08 -19.10
N GLU A 130 3.20 1.56 -20.02
CA GLU A 130 4.64 1.70 -19.87
C GLU A 130 4.90 3.22 -19.85
N GLU A 131 4.85 3.83 -18.67
CA GLU A 131 5.36 5.17 -18.45
C GLU A 131 6.77 5.08 -18.99
N SER A 132 6.96 5.74 -20.12
CA SER A 132 8.11 5.65 -20.98
C SER A 132 9.30 6.24 -20.25
N ALA A 133 9.85 5.55 -19.24
CA ALA A 133 10.94 6.01 -18.40
C ALA A 133 10.88 7.54 -18.13
N TYR A 134 9.68 8.08 -17.88
CA TYR A 134 9.56 9.41 -17.30
C TYR A 134 9.84 9.18 -15.82
N PHE A 135 11.11 8.94 -15.52
CA PHE A 135 11.64 9.55 -14.33
C PHE A 135 11.32 11.03 -14.56
N PRO A 136 10.38 11.67 -13.83
CA PRO A 136 10.69 13.06 -13.54
C PRO A 136 12.10 12.95 -13.00
N GLU A 137 13.05 13.63 -13.64
CA GLU A 137 14.27 13.95 -12.93
C GLU A 137 13.75 14.35 -11.55
N PHE A 138 14.04 13.54 -10.53
CA PHE A 138 14.10 14.06 -9.19
C PHE A 138 15.21 15.08 -9.35
N ASN A 139 14.83 16.27 -9.85
CA ASN A 139 15.51 17.50 -9.61
C ASN A 139 15.62 17.40 -8.11
N VAL A 140 16.82 17.07 -7.66
CA VAL A 140 17.21 17.23 -6.28
C VAL A 140 16.98 18.71 -6.07
N VAL A 141 15.76 19.05 -5.66
CA VAL A 141 15.40 20.38 -5.24
C VAL A 141 16.32 20.49 -4.04
N LYS A 142 17.44 21.20 -4.22
CA LYS A 142 18.39 21.47 -3.15
C LYS A 142 17.54 21.82 -1.94
N ALA A 143 17.74 21.13 -0.82
CA ALA A 143 16.80 21.19 0.31
C ALA A 143 16.44 22.64 0.68
N ASP A 144 17.37 23.57 0.48
CA ASP A 144 17.22 25.01 0.59
C ASP A 144 16.09 25.62 -0.27
N LYS A 145 15.90 25.17 -1.52
CA LYS A 145 14.83 25.61 -2.41
C LYS A 145 13.46 25.09 -1.94
N LEU A 146 13.38 23.83 -1.50
CA LEU A 146 12.14 23.27 -0.97
C LEU A 146 11.74 23.98 0.33
N LEU A 147 12.70 24.23 1.22
CA LEU A 147 12.50 25.02 2.45
C LEU A 147 12.01 26.43 2.13
N PHE A 148 12.61 27.10 1.14
CA PHE A 148 12.19 28.43 0.71
C PHE A 148 10.75 28.43 0.17
N ASP A 149 10.39 27.45 -0.65
CA ASP A 149 9.04 27.33 -1.21
C ASP A 149 8.00 27.05 -0.12
N VAL A 150 8.34 26.23 0.90
CA VAL A 150 7.48 25.98 2.07
C VAL A 150 7.35 27.23 2.95
N GLU A 151 8.43 27.96 3.24
CA GLU A 151 8.41 29.21 3.99
C GLU A 151 7.50 30.25 3.29
N LYS A 152 7.63 30.37 1.96
CA LYS A 152 6.81 31.27 1.15
C LYS A 152 5.34 30.87 1.14
N PHE A 153 5.04 29.57 1.02
CA PHE A 153 3.68 29.06 1.08
C PHE A 153 3.02 29.38 2.43
N ILE A 154 3.73 29.13 3.54
CA ILE A 154 3.22 29.47 4.87
C ILE A 154 2.90 30.96 4.97
N GLU A 155 3.78 31.84 4.48
CA GLU A 155 3.56 33.29 4.44
C GLU A 155 2.29 33.67 3.65
N GLU A 156 2.13 33.12 2.44
CA GLU A 156 0.98 33.37 1.57
C GLU A 156 -0.34 32.92 2.20
N GLN A 157 -0.28 31.87 3.02
CA GLN A 157 -1.46 31.31 3.67
C GLN A 157 -1.73 31.87 5.08
N LYS A 158 -0.90 32.76 5.63
CA LYS A 158 -1.05 33.31 6.99
C LYS A 158 -2.42 33.93 7.31
N ARG A 159 -3.13 34.40 6.29
CA ARG A 159 -4.47 34.99 6.43
C ARG A 159 -5.61 33.97 6.53
N PHE A 160 -5.33 32.70 6.28
CA PHE A 160 -6.33 31.62 6.23
C PHE A 160 -6.21 30.63 7.40
N PHE A 161 -5.16 30.75 8.21
CA PHE A 161 -4.89 29.86 9.34
C PHE A 161 -4.94 30.64 10.65
N GLU A 162 -5.37 29.96 11.71
CA GLU A 162 -5.30 30.51 13.07
C GLU A 162 -3.84 30.66 13.50
N ALA A 163 -3.56 31.62 14.38
CA ALA A 163 -2.19 31.94 14.80
C ALA A 163 -1.46 30.75 15.43
N ALA A 164 -2.19 29.83 16.07
CA ALA A 164 -1.64 28.61 16.66
C ALA A 164 -1.13 27.62 15.60
N ASP A 165 -1.87 27.43 14.50
CA ASP A 165 -1.49 26.50 13.42
C ASP A 165 -0.26 27.02 12.66
N LEU A 166 -0.19 28.34 12.48
CA LEU A 166 0.96 29.00 11.87
C LEU A 166 2.22 28.86 12.71
N LEU A 167 2.11 28.93 14.03
CA LEU A 167 3.24 28.74 14.94
C LEU A 167 3.80 27.32 14.83
N VAL A 168 2.92 26.31 14.83
CA VAL A 168 3.33 24.90 14.67
C VAL A 168 4.01 24.67 13.32
N ALA A 169 3.45 25.21 12.23
CA ALA A 169 4.05 25.09 10.91
C ALA A 169 5.46 25.74 10.86
N GLN A 170 5.63 26.91 11.48
CA GLN A 170 6.92 27.60 11.58
C GLN A 170 7.95 26.82 12.40
N GLU A 171 7.54 26.22 13.51
CA GLU A 171 8.41 25.38 14.35
C GLU A 171 8.88 24.13 13.59
N MET A 172 7.98 23.47 12.84
CA MET A 172 8.34 22.30 12.03
C MET A 172 9.37 22.66 10.94
N VAL A 173 9.19 23.80 10.26
CA VAL A 173 10.17 24.30 9.28
C VAL A 173 11.54 24.53 9.94
N HIS A 174 11.56 25.11 11.14
CA HIS A 174 12.81 25.36 11.87
C HIS A 174 13.53 24.06 12.27
N ILE A 175 12.79 23.05 12.73
CA ILE A 175 13.32 21.72 13.08
C ILE A 175 13.95 21.07 11.85
N ILE A 176 13.25 21.06 10.72
CA ILE A 176 13.72 20.48 9.46
C ILE A 176 15.00 21.18 8.98
N LYS A 177 15.05 22.51 9.06
CA LYS A 177 16.24 23.30 8.72
C LYS A 177 17.45 22.93 9.61
N GLY A 178 17.23 22.76 10.91
CA GLY A 178 18.26 22.34 11.85
C GLY A 178 18.77 20.91 11.59
N MET A 179 17.90 20.00 11.16
CA MET A 179 18.29 18.63 10.79
C MET A 179 19.15 18.60 9.53
N LEU A 180 18.78 19.39 8.51
CA LEU A 180 19.51 19.47 7.24
C LEU A 180 20.91 20.07 7.41
N GLN A 181 21.05 21.12 8.22
CA GLN A 181 22.36 21.72 8.53
C GLN A 181 23.31 20.75 9.24
N LYS A 182 22.79 19.90 10.14
CA LYS A 182 23.59 18.88 10.84
C LYS A 182 24.07 17.75 9.94
N GLN A 183 23.36 17.45 8.84
CA GLN A 183 23.78 16.45 7.86
C GLN A 183 24.92 16.97 6.97
N ILE A 184 24.93 18.28 6.64
CA ILE A 184 25.98 18.90 5.84
C ILE A 184 27.32 18.97 6.62
N CYS A 185 27.30 19.20 7.93
CA CYS A 185 28.53 19.23 8.75
C CYS A 185 29.15 17.85 9.05
N ARG A 186 28.56 16.74 8.58
CA ARG A 186 29.04 15.37 8.78
C ARG A 186 29.67 14.75 7.52
N GLN A 187 29.74 15.51 6.42
CA GLN A 187 30.49 15.18 5.20
C GLN A 187 31.80 15.95 5.17
#